data_AF-A0A2V9GAU3-F1
#
_entry.id   AF-A0A2V9GAU3-F1
#
_cell.length_a   1.000
_cell.length_b   1.000
_cell.length_c   1.000
_cell.angle_alpha   90.00
_cell.angle_beta   90.00
_cell.angle_gamma   90.00
#
_symmetry.space_group_name_H-M   'P 1'
#
loop_
_entity.id
_entity.type
_entity.pdbx_description
1 polymer ?
#
loop_
_entity_poly.entity_id
_entity_poly.type
_entity_poly.pdbx_seq_one_letter_code
_entity_poly.pdbx_strand_id
1 'polypeptide(L)'
;MAALATKRSRVYLTSEQAAAAARQFGCARFVYNHLLAFSQSRYSNKIKTSATQRSLELTRLKTEIPWLQEVNAQSLQEGLWIQRIKTGLTPSPANAPTR
;
A
#
# COMPACT_ATOMS: atom_id res chain seq x y z
N MET A 1 30.95 1.43 12.79
CA MET A 1 30.13 1.20 11.58
C MET A 1 29.24 -0.01 11.83
N ALA A 2 27.99 0.18 12.28
CA ALA A 2 27.09 -0.92 12.59
C ALA A 2 26.59 -1.56 11.28
N ALA A 3 26.96 -2.81 11.04
CA ALA A 3 26.41 -3.59 9.94
C ALA A 3 24.94 -3.88 10.25
N LEU A 4 24.02 -3.33 9.46
CA LEU A 4 22.61 -3.68 9.53
C LEU A 4 22.47 -5.15 9.10
N ALA A 5 22.28 -6.05 10.07
CA ALA A 5 22.06 -7.46 9.81
C ALA A 5 20.77 -7.64 9.00
N THR A 6 20.89 -8.12 7.77
CA THR A 6 19.74 -8.40 6.89
C THR A 6 19.00 -9.63 7.40
N LYS A 7 17.91 -9.43 8.14
CA LYS A 7 17.12 -10.52 8.70
C LYS A 7 16.16 -11.08 7.63
N ARG A 8 16.51 -12.23 7.06
CA ARG A 8 15.63 -12.97 6.13
C ARG A 8 14.62 -13.79 6.93
N SER A 9 13.38 -13.30 7.01
CA SER A 9 12.25 -14.07 7.53
C SER A 9 11.61 -14.90 6.43
N ARG A 10 11.25 -16.15 6.72
CA ARG A 10 10.41 -16.98 5.84
C ARG A 10 8.96 -16.79 6.28
N VAL A 11 8.12 -16.33 5.38
CA VAL A 11 6.68 -16.20 5.61
C VAL A 11 5.99 -17.21 4.70
N TYR A 12 5.22 -18.11 5.30
CA TYR A 12 4.42 -19.10 4.56
C TYR A 12 3.00 -18.55 4.44
N LEU A 13 2.67 -18.09 3.24
CA LEU A 13 1.37 -17.53 2.90
C LEU A 13 0.45 -18.65 2.40
N THR A 14 -0.84 -18.59 2.73
CA THR A 14 -1.85 -19.40 2.04
C THR A 14 -1.99 -18.92 0.59
N SER A 15 -2.57 -19.74 -0.29
CA SER A 15 -2.75 -19.39 -1.71
C SER A 15 -3.47 -18.06 -1.92
N GLU A 16 -4.49 -17.78 -1.10
CA GLU A 16 -5.24 -16.53 -1.12
C GLU A 16 -4.41 -15.33 -0.67
N GLN A 17 -3.64 -15.49 0.42
CA GLN A 17 -2.75 -14.45 0.93
C GLN A 17 -1.61 -14.15 -0.05
N ALA A 18 -1.09 -15.17 -0.73
CA ALA A 18 -0.06 -15.01 -1.76
C ALA A 18 -0.59 -14.21 -2.95
N ALA A 19 -1.83 -14.47 -3.39
CA ALA A 19 -2.48 -13.70 -4.44
C ALA A 19 -2.73 -12.24 -4.03
N ALA A 20 -3.16 -11.99 -2.79
CA ALA A 20 -3.33 -10.65 -2.25
C ALA A 20 -1.99 -9.89 -2.16
N ALA A 21 -0.94 -10.54 -1.68
CA ALA A 21 0.41 -9.96 -1.62
C ALA A 21 0.94 -9.65 -3.03
N ALA A 22 0.75 -10.55 -4.00
CA ALA A 22 1.13 -10.32 -5.38
C ALA A 22 0.42 -9.11 -5.99
N ARG A 23 -0.89 -8.93 -5.72
CA ARG A 23 -1.63 -7.73 -6.14
C ARG A 23 -1.07 -6.46 -5.49
N GLN A 24 -0.77 -6.49 -4.19
CA GLN A 24 -0.19 -5.35 -3.48
C GLN A 24 1.19 -4.96 -4.03
N PHE A 25 2.08 -5.93 -4.23
CA PHE A 25 3.40 -5.69 -4.81
C PHE A 25 3.32 -5.23 -6.27
N GLY A 26 2.38 -5.78 -7.04
CA GLY A 26 2.10 -5.34 -8.41
C GLY A 26 1.68 -3.87 -8.46
N CYS A 27 0.74 -3.47 -7.60
CA CYS A 27 0.28 -2.08 -7.50
C CYS A 27 1.40 -1.13 -7.05
N ALA A 28 2.16 -1.52 -6.03
CA ALA A 28 3.30 -0.73 -5.56
C ALA A 28 4.35 -0.54 -6.66
N ARG A 29 4.66 -1.60 -7.42
CA ARG A 29 5.59 -1.56 -8.53
C ARG A 29 5.09 -0.67 -9.67
N PHE A 30 3.81 -0.76 -10.00
CA PHE A 30 3.19 0.10 -11.01
C PHE A 30 3.27 1.58 -10.64
N VAL A 31 2.82 1.94 -9.44
CA VAL A 31 2.86 3.34 -8.94
C VAL A 31 4.28 3.87 -8.90
N TYR A 32 5.23 3.07 -8.40
CA TYR A 32 6.63 3.46 -8.34
C TYR A 32 7.18 3.75 -9.75
N ASN A 33 6.98 2.84 -10.70
CA ASN A 33 7.44 3.01 -12.07
C ASN A 33 6.82 4.25 -12.72
N HIS A 34 5.53 4.51 -12.49
CA HIS A 34 4.86 5.69 -13.02
C HIS A 34 5.42 6.99 -12.45
N LEU A 35 5.58 7.07 -11.12
CA LEU A 35 6.14 8.27 -10.47
C LEU A 35 7.62 8.48 -10.84
N LEU A 36 8.36 7.40 -11.08
CA LEU A 36 9.71 7.45 -11.57
C LEU A 36 9.76 8.04 -12.99
N ALA A 37 8.92 7.56 -13.91
CA ALA A 37 8.81 8.10 -15.26
C ALA A 37 8.39 9.59 -15.27
N PHE A 38 7.42 9.96 -14.41
CA PHE A 38 7.01 11.35 -14.21
C PHE A 38 8.16 12.24 -13.69
N SER A 39 8.97 11.71 -12.77
CA SER A 39 10.12 12.45 -12.23
C SER A 39 11.23 12.59 -13.28
N GLN A 40 11.45 11.56 -14.10
CA GLN A 40 12.43 11.60 -15.19
C GLN A 40 12.04 12.64 -16.25
N SER A 41 10.76 12.69 -16.66
CA SER A 41 10.32 13.68 -17.66
C SER A 41 10.46 15.12 -17.16
N ARG A 42 10.18 15.37 -15.87
CA ARG A 42 10.38 16.68 -15.22
C ARG A 42 11.87 17.04 -15.10
N TYR A 43 12.70 16.06 -14.77
CA TYR A 43 14.15 16.26 -14.67
C TYR A 43 14.78 16.66 -16.01
N SER A 44 14.33 16.04 -17.12
CA SER A 44 14.75 16.46 -18.48
C SER A 44 14.44 17.94 -18.77
N ASN A 45 13.40 18.48 -18.14
CA ASN A 45 13.01 19.88 -18.23
C ASN A 45 13.68 20.77 -17.16
N LYS A 46 14.67 20.25 -16.43
CA LYS A 46 15.35 20.90 -15.29
C LYS A 46 14.43 21.31 -14.12
N ILE A 47 13.25 20.71 -14.03
CA ILE A 47 12.28 20.98 -12.95
C ILE A 47 12.45 19.92 -11.87
N LYS A 48 12.66 20.35 -10.62
CA LYS A 48 12.64 19.43 -9.47
C LYS A 48 11.21 19.03 -9.14
N THR A 49 10.97 17.72 -9.04
CA THR A 49 9.68 17.20 -8.61
C THR A 49 9.56 17.25 -7.09
N SER A 50 8.58 18.00 -6.58
CA SER A 50 8.33 18.07 -5.13
C SER A 50 7.56 16.84 -4.61
N ALA A 51 7.58 16.61 -3.30
CA ALA A 51 6.76 15.56 -2.69
C ALA A 51 5.26 15.81 -2.92
N THR A 52 4.80 17.06 -2.82
CA THR A 52 3.41 17.46 -3.05
C THR A 52 2.94 17.14 -4.47
N GLN A 53 3.78 17.37 -5.48
CA GLN A 53 3.45 17.05 -6.87
C GLN A 53 3.27 15.55 -7.10
N ARG A 54 4.10 14.72 -6.46
CA ARG A 54 3.96 13.25 -6.52
C ARG A 54 2.67 12.78 -5.84
N SER A 55 2.29 13.39 -4.72
CA SER A 55 1.02 13.10 -4.06
C SER A 55 -0.18 13.48 -4.91
N LEU A 56 -0.14 14.62 -5.60
CA LEU A 56 -1.20 15.03 -6.53
C LEU A 56 -1.32 14.06 -7.72
N GLU A 57 -0.18 13.67 -8.32
CA GLU A 57 -0.17 12.68 -9.40
C GLU A 57 -0.70 11.32 -8.93
N LEU A 58 -0.39 10.92 -7.70
CA LEU A 58 -0.93 9.70 -7.11
C LEU A 58 -2.45 9.77 -6.92
N THR A 59 -2.98 10.91 -6.47
CA THR A 59 -4.43 11.13 -6.35
C THR A 59 -5.10 11.04 -7.72
N ARG A 60 -4.52 11.69 -8.74
CA ARG A 60 -4.99 11.61 -10.12
C ARG A 60 -5.01 10.16 -10.63
N LEU A 61 -3.92 9.42 -10.44
CA LEU A 61 -3.82 8.01 -10.84
C LEU A 61 -4.86 7.14 -10.15
N LYS A 62 -5.11 7.37 -8.87
CA LYS A 62 -6.17 6.67 -8.13
C LYS A 62 -7.55 6.99 -8.67
N THR A 63 -7.81 8.20 -9.18
CA THR A 63 -9.10 8.54 -9.81
C THR A 63 -9.27 7.92 -11.19
N GLU A 64 -8.20 7.90 -12.00
CA GLU A 64 -8.24 7.36 -13.37
C GLU A 64 -8.23 5.83 -13.41
N ILE A 65 -7.71 5.18 -12.37
CA ILE A 65 -7.48 3.74 -12.34
C ILE A 65 -8.24 3.09 -11.18
N PRO A 66 -9.47 2.61 -11.40
CA PRO A 66 -10.32 2.04 -10.35
C PRO A 66 -9.69 0.84 -9.62
N TRP A 67 -9.02 -0.06 -10.35
CA TRP A 67 -8.35 -1.23 -9.76
C TRP A 67 -7.20 -0.87 -8.80
N LEU A 68 -6.66 0.36 -8.90
CA LEU A 68 -5.64 0.85 -7.98
C LEU A 68 -6.25 1.30 -6.63
N GLN A 69 -7.52 1.68 -6.62
CA GLN A 69 -8.27 1.99 -5.39
C GLN A 69 -8.68 0.73 -4.63
N GLU A 70 -8.92 -0.37 -5.35
CA GLU A 70 -9.28 -1.66 -4.75
C GLU A 70 -8.16 -2.24 -3.87
N VAL A 71 -6.91 -1.83 -4.11
CA VAL A 71 -5.77 -2.20 -3.28
C VAL A 71 -5.67 -1.28 -2.05
N ASN A 72 -6.56 -1.63 -1.12
CA ASN A 72 -6.33 -1.72 0.32
C ASN A 72 -6.75 -0.53 1.22
N ALA A 73 -8.07 -0.34 1.36
CA ALA A 73 -8.68 0.20 2.58
C ALA A 73 -8.67 -0.81 3.75
N GLN A 74 -8.55 -2.10 3.46
CA GLN A 74 -8.71 -3.19 4.42
C GLN A 74 -7.55 -3.33 5.42
N SER A 75 -6.30 -3.03 5.03
CA SER A 75 -5.13 -3.02 5.90
C SER A 75 -5.20 -1.93 6.96
N LEU A 76 -5.80 -0.79 6.61
CA LEU A 76 -6.05 0.30 7.56
C LEU A 76 -7.12 -0.13 8.57
N GLN A 77 -8.13 -0.86 8.13
CA GLN A 77 -9.20 -1.39 8.98
C GLN A 77 -8.72 -2.54 9.88
N GLU A 78 -7.85 -3.42 9.40
CA GLU A 78 -7.26 -4.49 10.20
C GLU A 78 -6.33 -3.96 11.31
N GLY A 79 -5.59 -2.88 11.03
CA GLY A 79 -4.80 -2.18 12.06
C GLY A 79 -5.66 -1.65 13.21
N LEU A 80 -6.82 -1.06 12.88
CA LEU A 80 -7.82 -0.61 13.87
C LEU A 80 -8.43 -1.78 14.64
N TRP A 81 -8.70 -2.91 13.96
CA TRP A 81 -9.20 -4.13 14.59
C TRP A 81 -8.21 -4.73 15.59
N ILE A 82 -6.93 -4.83 15.23
CA ILE A 82 -5.87 -5.34 16.12
C ILE A 82 -5.72 -4.46 17.37
N GLN A 83 -5.82 -3.13 17.22
CA GLN A 83 -5.81 -2.21 18.36
C GLN A 83 -7.04 -2.39 19.26
N ARG A 84 -8.21 -2.68 18.69
CA ARG A 84 -9.48 -2.81 19.41
C ARG A 84 -9.64 -4.14 20.17
N ILE A 85 -9.03 -5.21 19.66
CA ILE A 85 -8.93 -6.50 20.35
C ILE A 85 -8.04 -6.36 21.59
N LYS A 86 -6.92 -5.63 21.49
CA LYS A 86 -6.01 -5.40 22.61
C LYS A 86 -6.64 -4.59 23.76
N THR A 87 -7.65 -3.78 23.46
CA THR A 87 -8.37 -2.95 24.44
C THR A 87 -9.65 -3.59 24.98
N GLY A 88 -9.98 -4.82 24.56
CA GLY A 88 -11.10 -5.61 25.11
C GLY A 88 -12.50 -5.14 24.70
N LEU A 89 -12.62 -4.25 23.72
CA LEU A 89 -13.91 -3.72 23.27
C LEU A 89 -14.45 -4.55 22.09
N THR A 90 -15.16 -5.64 22.35
CA THR A 90 -15.77 -6.47 21.29
C THR A 90 -16.98 -5.77 20.69
N PRO A 91 -17.07 -5.57 19.36
CA PRO A 91 -18.27 -5.05 18.74
C PRO A 91 -19.38 -6.12 18.70
N SER A 92 -20.63 -5.66 18.83
CA SER A 92 -21.85 -6.46 18.67
C SER A 92 -21.83 -7.29 17.37
N PRO A 93 -22.36 -8.53 17.38
CA PRO A 93 -22.29 -9.47 16.26
C PRO A 93 -22.93 -8.96 14.95
N ALA A 94 -23.70 -7.86 14.99
CA ALA A 94 -24.28 -7.23 13.82
C ALA A 94 -23.27 -6.55 12.87
N ASN A 95 -22.03 -6.29 13.31
CA ASN A 95 -21.00 -5.58 12.53
C ASN A 95 -19.71 -6.39 12.35
N ALA A 96 -19.77 -7.71 12.50
CA ALA A 96 -18.62 -8.55 12.14
C ALA A 96 -18.39 -8.49 10.62
N PRO A 97 -17.15 -8.30 10.13
CA PRO A 97 -16.87 -8.42 8.71
C PRO A 97 -17.27 -9.83 8.28
N THR A 98 -18.26 -9.90 7.39
CA THR A 98 -18.71 -11.16 6.82
C THR A 98 -17.53 -11.72 6.02
N ARG A 99 -17.15 -12.96 6.36
CA ARG A 99 -16.05 -13.71 5.74
C ARG A 99 -16.16 -13.74 4.22
#